data_AF-A0A1W6BX56-F1
#
_entry.id   AF-A0A1W6BX56-F1
#
_cell.length_a   1.000
_cell.length_b   1.000
_cell.length_c   1.000
_cell.angle_alpha   90.00
_cell.angle_beta   90.00
_cell.angle_gamma   90.00
#
_symmetry.space_group_name_H-M   'P 1'
#
loop_
_entity.id
_entity.type
_entity.pdbx_description
1 polymer ?
#
loop_
_entity_poly.entity_id
_entity_poly.type
_entity_poly.pdbx_seq_one_letter_code
_entity_poly.pdbx_strand_id
1 'polypeptide(L)'
;MSLIKLDKKSYEFNLNQIAIKAGGFEKLICVFKDNAYGHGAKILAPIAKACGVKFIAVKSEKEAFELKNFFENILILSHRPHGDENACFIYALNDSSLITRFKKHTRIHLKIDTNMHRNGVCLEDLDFVLKELKKHPLKLEGAFTHFARADEMDASFFIQRKKFQRAKELLQKQSDLKFIFHSFNSPALFRVAKLPDDELCRVGLAQFGYTNENLKKVLSLYAHRLSSRMLKNSQSVGYGGAYTAENDLKIATYDLGYADGLLRFNGKGELRLANGKAILGKMSMDSFSCEDLGEEICVFDDAELWARFFDTIVYEILVKLHPNIPRIVI
;
A
#
# COMPACT_ATOMS: atom_id res chain seq x y z
N MET A 1 11.06 18.45 -14.84
CA MET A 1 11.15 17.67 -13.59
C MET A 1 10.09 16.61 -13.66
N SER A 2 10.45 15.34 -13.45
CA SER A 2 9.51 14.22 -13.40
C SER A 2 8.31 14.51 -12.50
N LEU A 3 7.17 13.90 -12.81
CA LEU A 3 5.87 14.26 -12.24
C LEU A 3 5.01 13.02 -12.03
N ILE A 4 4.29 12.96 -10.91
CA ILE A 4 3.25 11.97 -10.69
C ILE A 4 1.88 12.65 -10.82
N LYS A 5 1.03 12.12 -11.70
CA LYS A 5 -0.37 12.52 -11.82
C LYS A 5 -1.25 11.51 -11.10
N LEU A 6 -2.17 12.00 -10.29
CA LEU A 6 -3.12 11.21 -9.50
C LEU A 6 -4.53 11.49 -10.01
N ASP A 7 -5.15 10.52 -10.66
CA ASP A 7 -6.49 10.67 -11.21
C ASP A 7 -7.55 10.62 -10.10
N LYS A 8 -8.15 11.78 -9.81
CA LYS A 8 -9.12 11.90 -8.72
C LYS A 8 -10.35 11.03 -8.95
N LYS A 9 -10.89 11.04 -10.17
CA LYS A 9 -12.12 10.32 -10.52
C LYS A 9 -11.93 8.82 -10.37
N SER A 10 -10.76 8.30 -10.72
CA SER A 10 -10.36 6.90 -10.56
C SER A 10 -10.27 6.53 -9.09
N TYR A 11 -9.69 7.38 -8.26
CA TYR A 11 -9.62 7.14 -6.82
C TYR A 11 -11.01 7.13 -6.16
N GLU A 12 -11.84 8.12 -6.47
CA GLU A 12 -13.22 8.20 -5.99
C GLU A 12 -14.07 7.01 -6.48
N PHE A 13 -13.93 6.63 -7.76
CA PHE A 13 -14.58 5.46 -8.33
C PHE A 13 -14.19 4.18 -7.56
N ASN A 14 -12.89 3.96 -7.35
CA ASN A 14 -12.42 2.78 -6.64
C ASN A 14 -12.96 2.70 -5.22
N LEU A 15 -12.87 3.80 -4.45
CA LEU A 15 -13.37 3.86 -3.08
C LEU A 15 -14.88 3.55 -3.01
N ASN A 16 -15.67 4.09 -3.94
CA ASN A 16 -17.10 3.81 -4.02
C ASN A 16 -17.39 2.32 -4.33
N GLN A 17 -16.71 1.73 -5.32
CA GLN A 17 -16.89 0.31 -5.65
C GLN A 17 -16.51 -0.60 -4.48
N ILE A 18 -15.41 -0.27 -3.79
CA ILE A 18 -14.95 -1.01 -2.61
C ILE A 18 -15.94 -0.85 -1.44
N ALA A 19 -16.46 0.35 -1.20
CA ALA A 19 -17.47 0.58 -0.18
C ALA A 19 -18.76 -0.20 -0.47
N ILE A 20 -19.24 -0.21 -1.72
CA ILE A 20 -20.38 -1.04 -2.14
C ILE A 20 -20.10 -2.52 -1.84
N LYS A 21 -18.92 -3.02 -2.22
CA LYS A 21 -18.54 -4.42 -1.97
C LYS A 21 -18.47 -4.77 -0.48
N ALA A 22 -17.99 -3.85 0.35
CA ALA A 22 -17.88 -4.03 1.80
C ALA A 22 -19.20 -3.81 2.54
N GLY A 23 -20.20 -3.19 1.90
CA GLY A 23 -21.49 -2.85 2.49
C GLY A 23 -21.56 -1.47 3.16
N GLY A 24 -20.60 -0.57 2.89
CA GLY A 24 -20.57 0.80 3.40
C GLY A 24 -19.15 1.31 3.67
N PHE A 25 -18.97 2.63 3.77
CA PHE A 25 -17.68 3.25 4.09
C PHE A 25 -17.26 3.01 5.55
N GLU A 26 -18.20 2.85 6.46
CA GLU A 26 -17.98 2.49 7.87
C GLU A 26 -17.41 1.08 8.05
N LYS A 27 -17.46 0.26 6.98
CA LYS A 27 -16.84 -1.06 6.92
C LYS A 27 -15.39 -1.03 6.43
N LEU A 28 -14.87 0.14 6.04
CA LEU A 28 -13.54 0.27 5.47
C LEU A 28 -12.54 0.84 6.46
N ILE A 29 -11.34 0.26 6.44
CA ILE A 29 -10.12 0.81 7.01
C ILE A 29 -9.15 1.02 5.84
N CYS A 30 -9.06 2.22 5.29
CA CYS A 30 -8.16 2.49 4.16
C CYS A 30 -6.71 2.52 4.64
N VAL A 31 -5.83 1.75 4.00
CA VAL A 31 -4.43 1.66 4.41
C VAL A 31 -3.63 2.76 3.72
N PHE A 32 -3.07 3.69 4.50
CA PHE A 32 -2.37 4.91 4.07
C PHE A 32 -0.87 4.88 4.37
N LYS A 33 -0.35 3.74 4.84
CA LYS A 33 1.08 3.58 5.16
C LYS A 33 2.00 3.83 3.97
N ASP A 34 3.26 4.14 4.27
CA ASP A 34 4.34 4.34 3.31
C ASP A 34 3.89 5.33 2.20
N ASN A 35 3.39 6.50 2.65
CA ASN A 35 2.85 7.57 1.81
C ASN A 35 1.68 7.14 0.90
N ALA A 36 0.72 6.39 1.46
CA ALA A 36 -0.37 5.77 0.70
C ALA A 36 0.17 4.96 -0.48
N TYR A 37 1.13 4.07 -0.19
CA TYR A 37 1.80 3.24 -1.20
C TYR A 37 2.43 4.08 -2.31
N GLY A 38 3.10 5.17 -1.95
CA GLY A 38 3.71 6.09 -2.91
C GLY A 38 2.76 7.07 -3.62
N HIS A 39 1.45 7.01 -3.38
CA HIS A 39 0.45 7.86 -4.05
C HIS A 39 0.32 9.26 -3.44
N GLY A 40 0.85 9.51 -2.24
CA GLY A 40 0.71 10.82 -1.59
C GLY A 40 -0.42 10.82 -0.56
N ALA A 41 -0.13 10.36 0.65
CA ALA A 41 -1.12 10.21 1.72
C ALA A 41 -1.84 11.53 2.05
N LYS A 42 -1.09 12.63 2.22
CA LYS A 42 -1.69 13.95 2.50
C LYS A 42 -2.51 14.51 1.35
N ILE A 43 -2.13 14.19 0.11
CA ILE A 43 -2.82 14.66 -1.09
C ILE A 43 -4.16 13.95 -1.26
N LEU A 44 -4.18 12.64 -1.01
CA LEU A 44 -5.38 11.81 -1.15
C LEU A 44 -6.30 11.83 0.09
N ALA A 45 -5.78 12.18 1.27
CA ALA A 45 -6.55 12.24 2.51
C ALA A 45 -7.83 13.10 2.43
N PRO A 46 -7.82 14.34 1.90
CA PRO A 46 -9.05 15.12 1.76
C PRO A 46 -10.06 14.48 0.80
N ILE A 47 -9.61 13.81 -0.27
CA ILE A 47 -10.48 13.13 -1.23
C ILE A 47 -11.13 11.92 -0.56
N ALA A 48 -10.35 11.06 0.11
CA ALA A 48 -10.86 9.91 0.84
C ALA A 48 -11.86 10.31 1.93
N LYS A 49 -11.56 11.37 2.69
CA LYS A 49 -12.48 11.95 3.68
C LYS A 49 -13.78 12.40 3.04
N ALA A 50 -13.73 13.10 1.92
CA ALA A 50 -14.91 13.58 1.21
C ALA A 50 -15.79 12.43 0.67
N CYS A 51 -15.20 11.30 0.29
CA CYS A 51 -15.95 10.09 -0.06
C CYS A 51 -16.66 9.43 1.13
N GLY A 52 -16.23 9.70 2.36
CA GLY A 52 -16.80 9.12 3.58
C GLY A 52 -15.87 8.18 4.35
N VAL A 53 -14.59 8.08 3.97
CA VAL A 53 -13.60 7.30 4.75
C VAL A 53 -13.38 7.96 6.11
N LYS A 54 -13.63 7.21 7.18
CA LYS A 54 -13.44 7.67 8.58
C LYS A 54 -12.32 6.97 9.32
N PHE A 55 -11.95 5.77 8.88
CA PHE A 55 -10.96 4.93 9.52
C PHE A 55 -9.83 4.63 8.53
N ILE A 56 -8.60 4.95 8.93
CA ILE A 56 -7.39 4.58 8.19
C ILE A 56 -6.44 3.74 9.04
N ALA A 57 -5.54 3.04 8.35
CA ALA A 57 -4.40 2.37 8.96
C ALA A 57 -3.09 2.87 8.38
N VAL A 58 -2.12 3.15 9.25
CA VAL A 58 -0.77 3.63 8.90
C VAL A 58 0.29 2.74 9.54
N LYS A 59 1.56 2.94 9.19
CA LYS A 59 2.67 2.16 9.75
C LYS A 59 3.19 2.75 11.04
N SER A 60 3.23 4.08 11.17
CA SER A 60 3.92 4.78 12.27
C SER A 60 3.16 5.97 12.83
N GLU A 61 3.54 6.42 14.03
CA GLU A 61 3.02 7.66 14.63
C GLU A 61 3.29 8.89 13.76
N LYS A 62 4.44 8.96 13.08
CA LYS A 62 4.77 10.06 12.16
C LYS A 62 3.68 10.20 11.09
N GLU A 63 3.34 9.11 10.42
CA GLU A 63 2.26 9.09 9.43
C GLU A 63 0.89 9.40 10.05
N ALA A 64 0.63 8.91 11.27
CA ALA A 64 -0.61 9.20 11.99
C ALA A 64 -0.76 10.70 12.27
N PHE A 65 0.29 11.36 12.77
CA PHE A 65 0.30 12.80 13.03
C PHE A 65 0.09 13.63 11.76
N GLU A 66 0.63 13.17 10.63
CA GLU A 66 0.42 13.82 9.33
C GLU A 66 -1.04 13.79 8.87
N LEU A 67 -1.81 12.80 9.32
CA LEU A 67 -3.17 12.53 8.84
C LEU A 67 -4.27 12.76 9.89
N LYS A 68 -3.91 13.05 11.15
CA LYS A 68 -4.84 13.14 12.29
C LYS A 68 -5.97 14.16 12.14
N ASN A 69 -5.77 15.20 11.34
CA ASN A 69 -6.79 16.23 11.11
C ASN A 69 -7.83 15.83 10.05
N PHE A 70 -7.59 14.73 9.33
CA PHE A 70 -8.47 14.24 8.27
C PHE A 70 -9.41 13.14 8.74
N PHE A 71 -8.98 12.26 9.64
CA PHE A 71 -9.69 11.02 9.98
C PHE A 71 -9.94 10.88 11.49
N GLU A 72 -11.09 10.30 11.83
CA GLU A 72 -11.53 10.09 13.21
C GLU A 72 -10.75 8.94 13.88
N ASN A 73 -10.49 7.88 13.12
CA ASN A 73 -9.81 6.69 13.63
C ASN A 73 -8.55 6.41 12.81
N ILE A 74 -7.41 6.29 13.50
CA ILE A 74 -6.11 5.98 12.89
C ILE A 74 -5.50 4.81 13.66
N LEU A 75 -5.38 3.67 12.98
CA LEU A 75 -4.72 2.48 13.48
C LEU A 75 -3.25 2.45 13.05
N ILE A 76 -2.33 2.38 14.00
CA ILE A 76 -0.90 2.19 13.76
C ILE A 76 -0.60 0.69 13.80
N LEU A 77 -0.28 0.13 12.63
CA LEU A 77 -0.12 -1.32 12.43
C LEU A 77 1.18 -1.88 13.02
N SER A 78 2.23 -1.06 13.09
CA SER A 78 3.58 -1.48 13.48
C SER A 78 4.14 -0.52 14.53
N HIS A 79 3.81 -0.76 15.79
CA HIS A 79 4.27 0.06 16.91
C HIS A 79 5.21 -0.71 17.83
N ARG A 80 6.27 -0.04 18.27
CA ARG A 80 7.09 -0.49 19.40
C ARG A 80 6.75 0.42 20.58
N PRO A 81 6.12 -0.12 21.64
CA PRO A 81 5.67 0.71 22.75
C PRO A 81 6.82 1.42 23.45
N HIS A 82 6.57 2.68 23.79
CA HIS A 82 7.54 3.57 24.43
C HIS A 82 7.01 4.22 25.70
N GLY A 83 5.73 4.02 26.04
CA GLY A 83 5.13 4.51 27.28
C GLY A 83 4.55 5.92 27.18
N ASP A 84 4.68 6.56 26.02
CA ASP A 84 4.19 7.90 25.73
C ASP A 84 3.19 7.93 24.56
N GLU A 85 2.50 6.82 24.32
CA GLU A 85 1.53 6.71 23.24
C GLU A 85 0.47 7.82 23.28
N ASN A 86 0.13 8.34 22.10
CA ASN A 86 -0.85 9.39 21.95
C ASN A 86 -2.28 8.83 22.04
N ALA A 87 -3.08 9.38 22.95
CA ALA A 87 -4.45 8.91 23.19
C ALA A 87 -5.40 9.05 21.97
N CYS A 88 -5.04 9.84 20.96
CA CYS A 88 -5.84 10.00 19.74
C CYS A 88 -5.75 8.77 18.81
N PHE A 89 -4.69 7.97 18.93
CA PHE A 89 -4.44 6.87 18.00
C PHE A 89 -4.77 5.52 18.61
N ILE A 90 -5.01 4.54 17.73
CA ILE A 90 -5.19 3.14 18.07
C ILE A 90 -3.90 2.42 17.69
N TYR A 91 -3.38 1.59 18.58
CA TYR A 91 -2.12 0.88 18.37
C TYR A 91 -2.33 -0.62 18.24
N ALA A 92 -1.69 -1.25 17.27
CA ALA A 92 -1.69 -2.71 17.18
C ALA A 92 -0.82 -3.31 18.31
N LEU A 93 -1.43 -4.12 19.18
CA LEU A 93 -0.70 -4.99 20.10
C LEU A 93 -0.26 -6.25 19.33
N ASN A 94 0.99 -6.24 18.88
CA ASN A 94 1.57 -7.28 18.01
C ASN A 94 2.33 -8.38 18.78
N ASP A 95 2.58 -8.18 20.08
CA ASP A 95 3.35 -9.09 20.93
C ASP A 95 2.90 -8.88 22.39
N SER A 96 2.53 -9.96 23.07
CA SER A 96 2.02 -9.95 24.44
C SER A 96 3.07 -9.49 25.46
N SER A 97 4.36 -9.72 25.19
CA SER A 97 5.47 -9.27 26.05
C SER A 97 5.58 -7.75 26.15
N LEU A 98 4.94 -7.02 25.23
CA LEU A 98 5.00 -5.56 25.16
C LEU A 98 3.87 -4.86 25.94
N ILE A 99 2.90 -5.60 26.50
CA ILE A 99 1.72 -5.04 27.17
C ILE A 99 2.11 -3.99 28.22
N THR A 100 3.05 -4.33 29.11
CA THR A 100 3.48 -3.47 30.22
C THR A 100 4.28 -2.24 29.77
N ARG A 101 4.74 -2.20 28.53
CA ARG A 101 5.50 -1.08 27.95
C ARG A 101 4.61 0.01 27.36
N PHE A 102 3.35 -0.31 27.08
CA PHE A 102 2.38 0.70 26.67
C PHE A 102 2.03 1.63 27.83
N LYS A 103 1.76 2.89 27.52
CA LYS A 103 1.07 3.79 28.44
C LYS A 103 -0.28 3.18 28.84
N LYS A 104 -0.61 3.19 30.13
CA LYS A 104 -1.92 2.76 30.61
C LYS A 104 -3.03 3.54 29.90
N HIS A 105 -4.14 2.86 29.64
CA HIS A 105 -5.31 3.37 28.92
C HIS A 105 -5.09 3.72 27.44
N THR A 106 -3.96 3.33 26.85
CA THR A 106 -3.76 3.39 25.40
C THR A 106 -4.82 2.56 24.68
N ARG A 107 -5.38 3.12 23.61
CA ARG A 107 -6.32 2.42 22.72
C ARG A 107 -5.56 1.41 21.88
N ILE A 108 -5.96 0.15 21.94
CA ILE A 108 -5.30 -0.93 21.21
C ILE A 108 -6.27 -1.79 20.43
N HIS A 109 -5.79 -2.31 19.29
CA HIS A 109 -6.37 -3.47 18.64
C HIS A 109 -5.41 -4.66 18.81
N LEU A 110 -5.92 -5.77 19.34
CA LEU A 110 -5.13 -6.98 19.54
C LEU A 110 -4.90 -7.69 18.21
N LYS A 111 -3.65 -7.88 17.82
CA LYS A 111 -3.34 -8.72 16.65
C LYS A 111 -3.25 -10.18 17.07
N ILE A 112 -3.99 -11.03 16.37
CA ILE A 112 -4.02 -12.48 16.59
C ILE A 112 -3.38 -13.14 15.37
N ASP A 113 -2.36 -13.96 15.62
CA ASP A 113 -1.78 -14.77 14.57
C ASP A 113 -2.68 -15.97 14.27
N THR A 114 -3.09 -16.08 13.00
CA THR A 114 -3.95 -17.15 12.52
C THR A 114 -3.29 -17.94 11.40
N ASN A 115 -1.95 -18.02 11.38
CA ASN A 115 -1.07 -18.67 10.39
C ASN A 115 -0.33 -17.71 9.45
N MET A 116 -0.22 -16.43 9.80
CA MET A 116 0.73 -15.55 9.09
C MET A 116 2.14 -15.68 9.69
N HIS A 117 2.24 -15.96 10.99
CA HIS A 117 3.50 -16.20 11.72
C HIS A 117 4.53 -15.05 11.63
N ARG A 118 4.07 -13.85 11.26
CA ARG A 118 4.91 -12.64 11.21
C ARG A 118 4.97 -11.93 12.55
N ASN A 119 3.82 -11.81 13.20
CA ASN A 119 3.57 -11.15 14.49
C ASN A 119 2.09 -11.30 14.86
N GLY A 120 1.76 -10.92 16.09
CA GLY A 120 0.47 -11.17 16.72
C GLY A 120 0.61 -12.22 17.82
N VAL A 121 -0.36 -12.23 18.73
CA VAL A 121 -0.43 -13.23 19.78
C VAL A 121 -0.97 -14.54 19.21
N CYS A 122 -0.45 -15.66 19.68
CA CYS A 122 -1.02 -16.97 19.37
C CYS A 122 -2.44 -17.06 19.94
N LEU A 123 -3.32 -17.78 19.24
CA LEU A 123 -4.70 -17.94 19.68
C LEU A 123 -4.79 -18.67 21.03
N GLU A 124 -3.88 -19.61 21.25
CA GLU A 124 -3.76 -20.43 22.44
C GLU A 124 -3.37 -19.61 23.68
N ASP A 125 -2.65 -18.50 23.49
CA ASP A 125 -2.21 -17.61 24.56
C ASP A 125 -3.23 -16.52 24.91
N LEU A 126 -4.38 -16.49 24.23
CA LEU A 126 -5.33 -15.39 24.34
C LEU A 126 -5.85 -15.20 25.78
N ASP A 127 -6.12 -16.29 26.51
CA ASP A 127 -6.56 -16.23 27.90
C ASP A 127 -5.48 -15.64 28.83
N PHE A 128 -4.21 -15.93 28.55
CA PHE A 128 -3.08 -15.35 29.27
C PHE A 128 -2.97 -13.84 28.98
N VAL A 129 -3.03 -13.46 27.70
CA VAL A 129 -2.99 -12.05 27.26
C VAL A 129 -4.10 -11.23 27.93
N LEU A 130 -5.31 -11.76 27.99
CA LEU A 130 -6.45 -11.11 28.63
C LEU A 130 -6.25 -10.91 30.14
N LYS A 131 -5.59 -11.85 30.82
CA LYS A 131 -5.23 -11.69 32.25
C LYS A 131 -4.18 -10.59 32.43
N GLU A 132 -3.19 -10.50 31.54
CA GLU A 132 -2.18 -9.44 31.59
C GLU A 132 -2.79 -8.05 31.31
N LEU A 133 -3.74 -7.95 30.37
CA LEU A 133 -4.48 -6.71 30.12
C LEU A 133 -5.32 -6.25 31.33
N LYS A 134 -5.74 -7.15 32.22
CA LYS A 134 -6.41 -6.78 33.49
C LYS A 134 -5.43 -6.18 34.50
N LYS A 135 -4.17 -6.63 34.53
CA LYS A 135 -3.12 -6.11 35.41
C LYS A 135 -2.58 -4.77 34.94
N HIS A 136 -2.46 -4.60 33.63
CA HIS A 136 -2.00 -3.36 33.00
C HIS A 136 -3.09 -2.84 32.05
N PRO A 137 -4.00 -1.97 32.54
CA PRO A 137 -5.23 -1.67 31.84
C PRO A 137 -4.97 -0.86 30.57
N LEU A 138 -5.09 -1.51 29.42
CA LEU A 138 -5.18 -0.88 28.09
C LEU A 138 -6.65 -0.83 27.64
N LYS A 139 -6.99 0.11 26.75
CA LYS A 139 -8.32 0.18 26.14
C LYS A 139 -8.37 -0.75 24.93
N LEU A 140 -8.74 -2.01 25.15
CA LEU A 140 -8.94 -2.97 24.08
C LEU A 140 -10.23 -2.64 23.30
N GLU A 141 -10.08 -2.02 22.12
CA GLU A 141 -11.21 -1.60 21.28
C GLU A 141 -11.54 -2.60 20.17
N GLY A 142 -10.62 -3.49 19.83
CA GLY A 142 -10.79 -4.39 18.70
C GLY A 142 -9.74 -5.49 18.64
N ALA A 143 -9.91 -6.37 17.67
CA ALA A 143 -8.93 -7.41 17.36
C ALA A 143 -8.89 -7.69 15.87
N PHE A 144 -7.75 -8.20 15.41
CA PHE A 144 -7.55 -8.45 13.99
C PHE A 144 -6.57 -9.55 13.71
N THR A 145 -6.68 -10.12 12.51
CA THR A 145 -5.65 -10.96 11.93
C THR A 145 -5.30 -10.47 10.53
N HIS A 146 -4.35 -11.12 9.88
CA HIS A 146 -3.99 -10.85 8.49
C HIS A 146 -3.95 -12.15 7.72
N PHE A 147 -4.81 -12.27 6.71
CA PHE A 147 -4.80 -13.42 5.82
C PHE A 147 -3.54 -13.41 4.97
N ALA A 148 -2.78 -14.50 5.03
CA ALA A 148 -1.50 -14.66 4.35
C ALA A 148 -1.66 -15.08 2.88
N ARG A 149 -2.74 -15.80 2.57
CA ARG A 149 -2.99 -16.47 1.28
C ARG A 149 -4.41 -16.24 0.79
N ALA A 150 -4.88 -14.99 0.88
CA ALA A 150 -6.26 -14.65 0.50
C ALA A 150 -6.45 -14.60 -1.04
N ASP A 151 -5.37 -14.32 -1.75
CA ASP A 151 -5.19 -14.32 -3.20
C ASP A 151 -4.93 -15.73 -3.79
N GLU A 152 -4.57 -16.70 -2.96
CA GLU A 152 -4.39 -18.10 -3.39
C GLU A 152 -5.71 -18.88 -3.42
N MET A 153 -5.93 -19.67 -4.47
CA MET A 153 -7.14 -20.48 -4.63
C MET A 153 -7.08 -21.81 -3.87
N ASP A 154 -6.64 -21.77 -2.61
CA ASP A 154 -6.51 -22.93 -1.71
C ASP A 154 -7.35 -22.80 -0.42
N ALA A 155 -7.33 -23.83 0.44
CA ALA A 155 -8.13 -23.86 1.68
C ALA A 155 -7.59 -22.98 2.82
N SER A 156 -6.36 -22.44 2.69
CA SER A 156 -5.66 -21.72 3.77
C SER A 156 -6.46 -20.54 4.29
N PHE A 157 -7.06 -19.76 3.38
CA PHE A 157 -7.94 -18.65 3.73
C PHE A 157 -9.07 -19.04 4.69
N PHE A 158 -9.75 -20.16 4.40
CA PHE A 158 -10.86 -20.63 5.22
C PHE A 158 -10.39 -21.15 6.58
N ILE A 159 -9.22 -21.77 6.64
CA ILE A 159 -8.58 -22.22 7.89
C ILE A 159 -8.28 -21.00 8.78
N GLN A 160 -7.63 -19.96 8.25
CA GLN A 160 -7.34 -18.74 9.01
C GLN A 160 -8.63 -18.05 9.49
N ARG A 161 -9.66 -18.00 8.64
CA ARG A 161 -10.96 -17.42 8.99
C ARG A 161 -11.65 -18.16 10.13
N LYS A 162 -11.59 -19.50 10.15
CA LYS A 162 -12.11 -20.31 11.27
C LYS A 162 -11.35 -20.05 12.57
N LYS A 163 -10.02 -19.95 12.51
CA LYS A 163 -9.19 -19.57 13.69
C LYS A 163 -9.56 -18.18 14.21
N PHE A 164 -9.74 -17.21 13.32
CA PHE A 164 -10.13 -15.87 13.74
C PHE A 164 -11.55 -15.83 14.32
N GLN A 165 -12.50 -16.59 13.75
CA GLN A 165 -13.85 -16.75 14.30
C GLN A 165 -13.80 -17.26 15.74
N ARG A 166 -12.97 -18.28 16.01
CA ARG A 166 -12.76 -18.79 17.37
C ARG A 166 -12.21 -17.70 18.31
N ALA A 167 -11.30 -16.87 17.82
CA ALA A 167 -10.74 -15.76 18.58
C ALA A 167 -11.81 -14.70 18.95
N LYS A 168 -12.69 -14.37 18.00
CA LYS A 168 -13.83 -13.46 18.25
C LYS A 168 -14.73 -13.97 19.36
N GLU A 169 -15.10 -15.26 19.32
CA GLU A 169 -15.92 -15.90 20.35
C GLU A 169 -15.26 -15.82 21.75
N LEU A 170 -13.95 -16.05 21.84
CA LEU A 170 -13.23 -15.97 23.10
C LEU A 170 -13.19 -14.54 23.64
N LEU A 171 -12.96 -13.54 22.77
CA LEU A 171 -12.96 -12.13 23.17
C LEU A 171 -14.34 -11.65 23.63
N GLN A 172 -15.39 -12.01 22.90
CA GLN A 172 -16.77 -11.63 23.24
C GLN A 172 -17.24 -12.22 24.57
N LYS A 173 -16.70 -13.37 25.01
CA LYS A 173 -17.02 -13.94 26.33
C LYS A 173 -16.44 -13.17 27.51
N GLN A 174 -15.48 -12.28 27.28
CA GLN A 174 -14.77 -11.58 28.35
C GLN A 174 -15.37 -10.22 28.69
N SER A 175 -16.21 -9.68 27.81
CA SER A 175 -16.74 -8.33 27.93
C SER A 175 -17.97 -8.15 27.06
N ASP A 176 -18.96 -7.42 27.57
CA ASP A 176 -20.12 -6.97 26.81
C ASP A 176 -19.79 -5.81 25.84
N LEU A 177 -18.52 -5.37 25.80
CA LEU A 177 -18.07 -4.33 24.88
C LEU A 177 -18.13 -4.81 23.43
N LYS A 178 -18.61 -3.92 22.56
CA LYS A 178 -18.59 -4.13 21.11
C LYS A 178 -17.18 -3.90 20.56
N PHE A 179 -16.48 -5.00 20.29
CA PHE A 179 -15.16 -4.96 19.66
C PHE A 179 -15.24 -4.66 18.15
N ILE A 180 -14.25 -3.91 17.65
CA ILE A 180 -14.01 -3.73 16.22
C ILE A 180 -13.18 -4.91 15.71
N PHE A 181 -13.78 -5.80 14.94
CA PHE A 181 -13.05 -6.89 14.28
C PHE A 181 -12.68 -6.52 12.84
N HIS A 182 -11.47 -6.89 12.43
CA HIS A 182 -11.09 -6.73 11.03
C HIS A 182 -10.09 -7.79 10.59
N SER A 183 -10.49 -8.82 9.85
CA SER A 183 -9.53 -9.78 9.28
C SER A 183 -9.19 -9.53 7.81
N PHE A 184 -10.16 -9.02 7.05
CA PHE A 184 -10.11 -8.92 5.60
C PHE A 184 -9.09 -7.89 5.11
N ASN A 185 -8.21 -8.31 4.20
CA ASN A 185 -7.42 -7.44 3.33
C ASN A 185 -8.10 -7.32 1.94
N SER A 186 -7.48 -6.59 1.01
CA SER A 186 -8.05 -6.39 -0.34
C SER A 186 -8.43 -7.71 -1.05
N PRO A 187 -7.54 -8.72 -1.19
CA PRO A 187 -7.93 -9.99 -1.84
C PRO A 187 -9.05 -10.72 -1.12
N ALA A 188 -9.04 -10.74 0.22
CA ALA A 188 -10.08 -11.42 1.00
C ALA A 188 -11.47 -10.80 0.79
N LEU A 189 -11.55 -9.47 0.64
CA LEU A 189 -12.84 -8.78 0.43
C LEU A 189 -13.50 -9.24 -0.87
N PHE A 190 -12.71 -9.36 -1.93
CA PHE A 190 -13.22 -9.76 -3.25
C PHE A 190 -13.43 -11.26 -3.38
N ARG A 191 -12.76 -12.07 -2.55
CA ARG A 191 -12.96 -13.53 -2.50
C ARG A 191 -14.32 -13.96 -1.94
N VAL A 192 -14.97 -13.14 -1.11
CA VAL A 192 -16.26 -13.47 -0.49
C VAL A 192 -17.41 -12.75 -1.18
N ALA A 193 -18.62 -13.33 -1.13
CA ALA A 193 -19.80 -12.67 -1.66
C ALA A 193 -20.12 -11.38 -0.91
N LYS A 194 -20.12 -11.45 0.43
CA LYS A 194 -20.39 -10.35 1.36
C LYS A 194 -19.37 -10.37 2.51
N LEU A 195 -18.93 -9.19 2.94
CA LEU A 195 -18.17 -9.03 4.19
C LEU A 195 -19.08 -9.39 5.39
N PRO A 196 -18.59 -10.15 6.40
CA PRO A 196 -19.36 -10.40 7.61
C PRO A 196 -19.76 -9.10 8.34
N ASP A 197 -20.99 -9.07 8.87
CA ASP A 197 -21.56 -7.84 9.45
C ASP A 197 -20.82 -7.35 10.71
N ASP A 198 -20.05 -8.23 11.37
CA ASP A 198 -19.23 -7.91 12.54
C ASP A 198 -17.78 -7.53 12.19
N GLU A 199 -17.43 -7.47 10.90
CA GLU A 199 -16.06 -7.18 10.46
C GLU A 199 -15.94 -5.91 9.61
N LEU A 200 -14.74 -5.31 9.67
CA LEU A 200 -14.27 -4.28 8.77
C LEU A 200 -13.17 -4.84 7.86
N CYS A 201 -12.98 -4.25 6.68
CA CYS A 201 -11.94 -4.60 5.73
C CYS A 201 -10.81 -3.55 5.73
N ARG A 202 -9.56 -4.00 5.83
CA ARG A 202 -8.38 -3.17 5.59
C ARG A 202 -8.04 -3.17 4.11
N VAL A 203 -8.34 -2.08 3.42
CA VAL A 203 -8.14 -1.98 1.97
C VAL A 203 -6.80 -1.32 1.66
N GLY A 204 -5.92 -2.09 1.02
CA GLY A 204 -4.59 -1.65 0.57
C GLY A 204 -4.62 -1.19 -0.88
N LEU A 205 -3.84 -1.86 -1.73
CA LEU A 205 -3.63 -1.52 -3.14
C LEU A 205 -4.91 -1.51 -4.02
N ALA A 206 -5.98 -2.20 -3.62
CA ALA A 206 -7.23 -2.17 -4.38
C ALA A 206 -7.79 -0.74 -4.49
N GLN A 207 -7.62 0.11 -3.47
CA GLN A 207 -8.09 1.50 -3.56
C GLN A 207 -7.37 2.31 -4.67
N PHE A 208 -6.22 1.82 -5.14
CA PHE A 208 -5.41 2.43 -6.20
C PHE A 208 -5.51 1.70 -7.55
N GLY A 209 -6.44 0.75 -7.68
CA GLY A 209 -6.69 0.04 -8.94
C GLY A 209 -5.84 -1.22 -9.16
N TYR A 210 -5.16 -1.73 -8.13
CA TYR A 210 -4.33 -2.93 -8.26
C TYR A 210 -5.00 -4.12 -7.58
N THR A 211 -5.80 -4.83 -8.38
CA THR A 211 -6.54 -6.05 -8.06
C THR A 211 -7.04 -6.68 -9.37
N ASN A 212 -7.64 -7.88 -9.32
CA ASN A 212 -8.24 -8.54 -10.49
C ASN A 212 -9.64 -8.00 -10.82
N GLU A 213 -10.18 -7.12 -9.99
CA GLU A 213 -11.47 -6.47 -10.20
C GLU A 213 -11.36 -5.29 -11.16
N ASN A 214 -12.50 -4.84 -11.71
CA ASN A 214 -12.57 -3.69 -12.60
C ASN A 214 -12.45 -2.35 -11.83
N LEU A 215 -11.26 -2.11 -11.27
CA LEU A 215 -10.86 -0.86 -10.63
C LEU A 215 -9.90 -0.09 -11.55
N LYS A 216 -9.73 1.21 -11.29
CA LYS A 216 -8.99 2.14 -12.14
C LYS A 216 -7.65 2.51 -11.52
N LYS A 217 -6.58 2.44 -12.32
CA LYS A 217 -5.24 2.86 -11.88
C LYS A 217 -5.28 4.35 -11.54
N VAL A 218 -4.78 4.70 -10.37
CA VAL A 218 -4.85 6.09 -9.86
C VAL A 218 -3.59 6.87 -10.21
N LEU A 219 -2.44 6.21 -10.30
CA LEU A 219 -1.14 6.86 -10.44
C LEU A 219 -0.55 6.65 -11.83
N SER A 220 -0.07 7.74 -12.43
CA SER A 220 0.76 7.71 -13.62
C SER A 220 2.03 8.53 -13.39
N LEU A 221 3.17 7.97 -13.79
CA LEU A 221 4.49 8.58 -13.66
C LEU A 221 4.94 9.14 -15.00
N TYR A 222 5.37 10.40 -15.00
CA TYR A 222 5.83 11.14 -16.18
C TYR A 222 7.27 11.60 -16.01
N ALA A 223 7.99 11.65 -17.12
CA ALA A 223 9.34 12.22 -17.22
C ALA A 223 9.38 13.29 -18.31
N HIS A 224 10.28 14.24 -18.18
CA HIS A 224 10.45 15.37 -19.08
C HIS A 224 11.78 15.30 -19.81
N ARG A 225 11.78 15.75 -21.06
CA ARG A 225 12.94 15.71 -21.94
C ARG A 225 14.03 16.66 -21.44
N LEU A 226 15.24 16.13 -21.28
CA LEU A 226 16.46 16.89 -20.97
C LEU A 226 17.24 17.25 -22.23
N SER A 227 17.34 16.32 -23.17
CA SER A 227 18.04 16.54 -24.43
C SER A 227 17.49 15.62 -25.53
N SER A 228 17.64 16.04 -26.77
CA SER A 228 17.33 15.24 -27.96
C SER A 228 18.52 15.24 -28.91
N ARG A 229 18.77 14.13 -29.60
CA ARG A 229 19.83 14.00 -30.60
C ARG A 229 19.52 12.92 -31.62
N MET A 230 20.15 13.00 -32.79
CA MET A 230 20.14 11.90 -33.75
C MET A 230 21.23 10.90 -33.38
N LEU A 231 20.87 9.65 -33.10
CA LEU A 231 21.80 8.53 -32.96
C LEU A 231 21.92 7.86 -34.33
N LYS A 232 23.11 7.90 -34.93
CA LYS A 232 23.35 7.32 -36.25
C LYS A 232 23.43 5.80 -36.17
N ASN A 233 23.17 5.13 -37.30
CA ASN A 233 23.39 3.69 -37.42
C ASN A 233 24.77 3.30 -36.84
N SER A 234 24.79 2.21 -36.07
CA SER A 234 25.96 1.64 -35.38
C SER A 234 26.54 2.48 -34.23
N GLN A 235 25.91 3.60 -33.87
CA GLN A 235 26.23 4.32 -32.63
C GLN A 235 25.47 3.74 -31.43
N SER A 236 26.08 3.83 -30.25
CA SER A 236 25.50 3.30 -29.01
C SER A 236 25.09 4.41 -28.03
N VAL A 237 24.17 4.10 -27.12
CA VAL A 237 23.72 5.02 -26.06
C VAL A 237 23.87 4.42 -24.66
N GLY A 238 24.20 5.28 -23.70
CA GLY A 238 24.26 4.96 -22.27
C GLY A 238 25.50 4.15 -21.87
N TYR A 239 25.55 3.78 -20.59
CA TYR A 239 26.72 3.14 -19.99
C TYR A 239 27.06 1.79 -20.65
N GLY A 240 28.31 1.68 -21.11
CA GLY A 240 28.84 0.48 -21.75
C GLY A 240 28.23 0.17 -23.11
N GLY A 241 27.53 1.14 -23.74
CA GLY A 241 26.96 0.97 -25.08
C GLY A 241 25.95 -0.18 -25.17
N ALA A 242 25.16 -0.41 -24.12
CA ALA A 242 24.27 -1.57 -24.03
C ALA A 242 23.17 -1.60 -25.09
N TYR A 243 22.87 -0.47 -25.73
CA TYR A 243 22.06 -0.40 -26.94
C TYR A 243 22.88 0.24 -28.06
N THR A 244 22.82 -0.38 -29.23
CA THR A 244 23.41 0.11 -30.49
C THR A 244 22.29 0.25 -31.51
N ALA A 245 22.23 1.40 -32.16
CA ALA A 245 21.21 1.69 -33.16
C ALA A 245 21.44 0.86 -34.44
N GLU A 246 20.40 0.20 -34.92
CA GLU A 246 20.41 -0.51 -36.21
C GLU A 246 20.17 0.42 -37.40
N ASN A 247 19.53 1.56 -37.16
CA ASN A 247 19.22 2.61 -38.13
C ASN A 247 19.35 3.98 -37.46
N ASP A 248 19.43 5.05 -38.25
CA ASP A 248 19.36 6.41 -37.74
C ASP A 248 18.08 6.61 -36.92
N LEU A 249 18.22 6.93 -35.63
CA LEU A 249 17.12 7.04 -34.67
C LEU A 249 17.21 8.35 -33.90
N LYS A 250 16.11 9.09 -33.86
CA LYS A 250 16.01 10.26 -32.99
C LYS A 250 15.73 9.82 -31.56
N ILE A 251 16.68 10.06 -30.66
CA ILE A 251 16.58 9.69 -29.25
C ILE A 251 16.46 10.92 -28.37
N ALA A 252 15.85 10.73 -27.20
CA ALA A 252 15.80 11.71 -26.13
C ALA A 252 16.24 11.09 -24.81
N THR A 253 16.82 11.93 -23.95
CA THR A 253 17.11 11.60 -22.55
C THR A 253 16.09 12.31 -21.68
N TYR A 254 15.50 11.62 -20.71
CA TYR A 254 14.44 12.13 -19.83
C TYR A 254 14.89 12.15 -18.36
N ASP A 255 14.36 13.09 -17.58
CA ASP A 255 14.77 13.45 -16.21
C ASP A 255 14.24 12.53 -15.10
N LEU A 256 14.41 11.23 -15.30
CA LEU A 256 14.01 10.22 -14.34
C LEU A 256 14.98 9.04 -14.38
N GLY A 257 15.50 8.63 -13.23
CA GLY A 257 16.41 7.50 -13.12
C GLY A 257 16.20 6.67 -11.86
N TYR A 258 17.18 5.83 -11.54
CA TYR A 258 17.06 4.93 -10.38
C TYR A 258 17.20 5.66 -9.02
N ALA A 259 17.78 6.87 -8.98
CA ALA A 259 17.80 7.70 -7.77
C ALA A 259 16.42 8.27 -7.42
N ASP A 260 15.54 8.39 -8.40
CA ASP A 260 14.13 8.80 -8.23
C ASP A 260 13.23 7.65 -7.74
N GLY A 261 13.81 6.48 -7.43
CA GLY A 261 13.08 5.34 -6.89
C GLY A 261 12.70 4.28 -7.91
N LEU A 262 13.15 4.40 -9.16
CA LEU A 262 13.02 3.32 -10.14
C LEU A 262 14.03 2.20 -9.89
N LEU A 263 13.67 0.98 -10.26
CA LEU A 263 14.63 -0.11 -10.34
C LEU A 263 15.56 0.12 -11.54
N ARG A 264 16.87 -0.13 -11.35
CA ARG A 264 17.85 0.13 -12.39
C ARG A 264 17.74 -0.89 -13.52
N PHE A 265 17.27 -0.43 -14.68
CA PHE A 265 17.35 -1.21 -15.91
C PHE A 265 18.81 -1.34 -16.37
N ASN A 266 19.27 -2.59 -16.50
CA ASN A 266 20.66 -2.92 -16.80
C ASN A 266 20.97 -3.04 -18.30
N GLY A 267 20.01 -2.73 -19.17
CA GLY A 267 20.12 -2.82 -20.63
C GLY A 267 19.88 -4.22 -21.20
N LYS A 268 19.46 -5.21 -20.38
CA LYS A 268 19.11 -6.56 -20.85
C LYS A 268 17.60 -6.74 -20.92
N GLY A 269 17.12 -7.32 -22.02
CA GLY A 269 15.69 -7.43 -22.30
C GLY A 269 15.10 -6.10 -22.76
N GLU A 270 13.77 -6.03 -22.86
CA GLU A 270 13.07 -4.86 -23.37
C GLU A 270 12.12 -4.29 -22.31
N LEU A 271 12.61 -3.32 -21.53
CA LEU A 271 11.76 -2.57 -20.61
C LEU A 271 11.02 -1.47 -21.38
N ARG A 272 9.69 -1.55 -21.41
CA ARG A 272 8.83 -0.63 -22.16
C ARG A 272 8.22 0.47 -21.28
N LEU A 273 7.94 1.60 -21.90
CA LEU A 273 7.16 2.72 -21.36
C LEU A 273 5.66 2.47 -21.58
N ALA A 274 4.79 3.34 -21.04
CA ALA A 274 3.34 3.22 -21.15
C ALA A 274 2.83 3.11 -22.61
N ASN A 275 3.48 3.80 -23.54
CA ASN A 275 3.15 3.76 -24.97
C ASN A 275 3.79 2.60 -25.76
N GLY A 276 4.43 1.66 -25.06
CA GLY A 276 5.08 0.48 -25.65
C GLY A 276 6.49 0.70 -26.19
N LYS A 277 7.03 1.93 -26.18
CA LYS A 277 8.41 2.20 -26.63
C LYS A 277 9.44 1.74 -25.58
N ALA A 278 10.58 1.23 -26.03
CA ALA A 278 11.60 0.68 -25.14
C ALA A 278 12.54 1.75 -24.56
N ILE A 279 13.01 1.52 -23.34
CA ILE A 279 14.19 2.22 -22.80
C ILE A 279 15.44 1.69 -23.52
N LEU A 280 16.27 2.63 -23.99
CA LEU A 280 17.47 2.35 -24.76
C LEU A 280 18.71 2.45 -23.87
N GLY A 281 19.48 1.37 -23.82
CA GLY A 281 20.70 1.26 -23.03
C GLY A 281 20.42 1.12 -21.53
N LYS A 282 21.45 1.33 -20.71
CA LYS A 282 21.31 1.25 -19.24
C LYS A 282 20.68 2.53 -18.70
N MET A 283 19.81 2.38 -17.70
CA MET A 283 19.31 3.51 -16.93
C MET A 283 20.44 4.14 -16.10
N SER A 284 20.50 5.48 -16.11
CA SER A 284 21.42 6.29 -15.33
C SER A 284 20.79 6.71 -14.00
N MET A 285 21.58 7.35 -13.13
CA MET A 285 21.13 7.77 -11.80
C MET A 285 19.89 8.66 -11.87
N ASP A 286 19.93 9.67 -12.75
CA ASP A 286 18.92 10.73 -12.83
C ASP A 286 18.24 10.80 -14.21
N SER A 287 18.48 9.80 -15.08
CA SER A 287 17.90 9.80 -16.43
C SER A 287 17.84 8.42 -17.09
N PHE A 288 16.93 8.27 -18.05
CA PHE A 288 16.94 7.19 -19.04
C PHE A 288 16.86 7.76 -20.46
N SER A 289 17.19 6.94 -21.47
CA SER A 289 17.05 7.31 -22.88
C SER A 289 15.99 6.45 -23.57
N CYS A 290 15.23 7.04 -24.50
CA CYS A 290 14.35 6.31 -25.41
C CYS A 290 14.22 7.05 -26.74
N GLU A 291 13.36 6.58 -27.64
CA GLU A 291 12.93 7.36 -28.81
C GLU A 291 12.40 8.74 -28.39
N ASP A 292 12.69 9.78 -29.17
CA ASP A 292 12.22 11.14 -28.89
C ASP A 292 10.72 11.27 -29.18
N LEU A 293 9.93 11.45 -28.12
CA LEU A 293 8.46 11.39 -28.14
C LEU A 293 7.83 12.70 -27.64
N GLY A 294 8.62 13.76 -27.55
CA GLY A 294 8.18 15.09 -27.12
C GLY A 294 8.75 15.52 -25.77
N GLU A 295 8.20 16.62 -25.25
CA GLU A 295 8.67 17.25 -24.00
C GLU A 295 8.32 16.45 -22.75
N GLU A 296 7.19 15.76 -22.74
CA GLU A 296 6.70 14.96 -21.61
C GLU A 296 6.34 13.56 -22.12
N ILE A 297 6.70 12.53 -21.36
CA ILE A 297 6.33 11.13 -21.65
C ILE A 297 5.76 10.45 -20.42
N CYS A 298 4.77 9.59 -20.63
CA CYS A 298 4.27 8.68 -19.60
C CYS A 298 5.21 7.46 -19.50
N VAL A 299 5.88 7.33 -18.36
CA VAL A 299 6.79 6.23 -18.06
C VAL A 299 6.00 4.97 -17.77
N PHE A 300 5.01 5.07 -16.88
CA PHE A 300 3.98 4.06 -16.69
C PHE A 300 2.71 4.71 -16.15
N ASP A 301 1.56 4.22 -16.59
CA ASP A 301 0.22 4.42 -16.02
C ASP A 301 -0.29 3.17 -15.29
N ASP A 302 0.42 2.05 -15.46
CA ASP A 302 0.27 0.82 -14.70
C ASP A 302 1.64 0.26 -14.30
N ALA A 303 1.92 0.23 -12.99
CA ALA A 303 3.18 -0.29 -12.46
C ALA A 303 3.36 -1.80 -12.67
N GLU A 304 2.32 -2.54 -13.06
CA GLU A 304 2.40 -3.99 -13.26
C GLU A 304 3.37 -4.39 -14.38
N LEU A 305 3.45 -3.60 -15.45
CA LEU A 305 4.41 -3.82 -16.54
C LEU A 305 5.85 -3.85 -16.00
N TRP A 306 6.19 -2.88 -15.15
CA TRP A 306 7.51 -2.76 -14.54
C TRP A 306 7.74 -3.84 -13.49
N ALA A 307 6.74 -4.14 -12.66
CA ALA A 307 6.82 -5.19 -11.67
C ALA A 307 7.14 -6.56 -12.33
N ARG A 308 6.44 -6.91 -13.41
CA ARG A 308 6.69 -8.14 -14.18
C ARG A 308 8.09 -8.16 -14.81
N PHE A 309 8.53 -7.04 -15.38
CA PHE A 309 9.86 -6.97 -15.98
C PHE A 309 10.98 -7.22 -14.97
N PHE A 310 10.86 -6.66 -13.76
CA PHE A 310 11.87 -6.79 -12.71
C PHE A 310 11.68 -8.01 -11.79
N ASP A 311 10.76 -8.92 -12.12
CA ASP A 311 10.41 -10.09 -11.31
C ASP A 311 10.09 -9.72 -9.85
N THR A 312 9.21 -8.73 -9.70
CA THR A 312 8.76 -8.23 -8.40
C THR A 312 7.25 -7.94 -8.41
N ILE A 313 6.77 -7.37 -7.31
CA ILE A 313 5.38 -6.97 -7.11
C ILE A 313 5.21 -5.46 -7.26
N VAL A 314 4.01 -5.06 -7.68
CA VAL A 314 3.58 -3.66 -7.81
C VAL A 314 3.88 -2.82 -6.57
N TYR A 315 3.72 -3.41 -5.38
CA TYR A 315 4.04 -2.73 -4.12
C TYR A 315 5.45 -2.16 -4.11
N GLU A 316 6.44 -2.93 -4.59
CA GLU A 316 7.83 -2.51 -4.59
C GLU A 316 8.08 -1.34 -5.53
N ILE A 317 7.47 -1.36 -6.73
CA ILE A 317 7.60 -0.27 -7.71
C ILE A 317 7.06 1.04 -7.13
N LEU A 318 5.84 1.01 -6.57
CA LEU A 318 5.15 2.22 -6.13
C LEU A 318 5.74 2.84 -4.87
N VAL A 319 6.07 2.03 -3.85
CA VAL A 319 6.58 2.56 -2.56
C VAL A 319 7.99 3.12 -2.66
N LYS A 320 8.75 2.73 -3.69
CA LYS A 320 10.11 3.24 -3.92
C LYS A 320 10.11 4.61 -4.60
N LEU A 321 9.03 5.00 -5.28
CA LEU A 321 8.95 6.31 -5.95
C LEU A 321 9.28 7.44 -4.98
N HIS A 322 10.30 8.22 -5.34
CA HIS A 322 10.90 9.17 -4.43
C HIS A 322 9.86 10.20 -3.94
N PRO A 323 9.85 10.56 -2.64
CA PRO A 323 8.88 11.50 -2.08
C PRO A 323 8.98 12.90 -2.69
N ASN A 324 10.15 13.28 -3.23
CA ASN A 324 10.34 14.60 -3.86
C ASN A 324 9.77 14.71 -5.28
N ILE A 325 9.40 13.60 -5.93
CA ILE A 325 8.69 13.70 -7.22
C ILE A 325 7.34 14.39 -6.93
N PRO A 326 7.08 15.58 -7.53
CA PRO A 326 5.83 16.28 -7.30
C PRO A 326 4.65 15.41 -7.68
N ARG A 327 3.60 15.47 -6.86
CA ARG A 327 2.35 14.74 -7.06
C ARG A 327 1.24 15.77 -7.23
N ILE A 328 0.53 15.69 -8.34
CA ILE A 328 -0.61 16.56 -8.63
C ILE A 328 -1.87 15.72 -8.82
N VAL A 329 -2.99 16.26 -8.37
CA VAL A 329 -4.31 15.67 -8.61
C VAL A 329 -4.84 16.21 -9.93
N ILE A 330 -5.33 15.30 -10.79
CA ILE A 330 -5.94 15.63 -12.09
C ILE A 330 -7.42 15.23 -12.15
#